data_AF-A0A418PYM8-F1
#
_entry.id   AF-A0A418PYM8-F1
#
_cell.length_a   1.000
_cell.length_b   1.000
_cell.length_c   1.000
_cell.angle_alpha   90.00
_cell.angle_beta   90.00
_cell.angle_gamma   90.00
#
_symmetry.space_group_name_H-M   'P 1'
#
loop_
_entity.id
_entity.type
_entity.pdbx_description
1 polymer ?
#
loop_
_entity_poly.entity_id
_entity_poly.type
_entity_poly.pdbx_seq_one_letter_code
_entity_poly.pdbx_strand_id
1 'polypeptide(L)'
;MIGAALRLRSEERGVATIELALLAPMLAVLTIGVVDISNAFGRKLALEQATQRAVEKVMQTTVDDTVESVIKAEAAAQAGISEDNVTVTYQLECNQVVQSDYEASCPSGQKEARYLMVTATDRYTPMFSLHFSAINADGTYHLTATSGLRTQ
;
A
#
# COMPACT_ATOMS: atom_id res chain seq x y z
N MET A 1 -10.94 -17.21 -59.97
CA MET A 1 -10.76 -17.05 -58.50
C MET A 1 -9.41 -17.52 -57.97
N ILE A 2 -8.60 -18.29 -58.72
CA ILE A 2 -7.28 -18.81 -58.25
C ILE A 2 -6.20 -17.71 -58.15
N GLY A 3 -6.24 -16.68 -59.00
CA GLY A 3 -5.24 -15.60 -59.01
C GLY A 3 -5.25 -14.67 -57.79
N ALA A 4 -6.39 -14.54 -57.08
CA ALA A 4 -6.48 -13.73 -55.86
C ALA A 4 -5.80 -14.44 -54.67
N ALA A 5 -5.93 -15.76 -54.57
CA ALA A 5 -5.30 -16.57 -53.53
C ALA A 5 -3.77 -16.64 -53.66
N LEU A 6 -3.24 -16.60 -54.89
CA LEU A 6 -1.79 -16.52 -55.15
C LEU A 6 -1.21 -15.15 -54.79
N ARG A 7 -1.95 -14.05 -55.02
CA ARG A 7 -1.54 -12.70 -54.62
C ARG A 7 -1.49 -12.51 -53.10
N LEU A 8 -2.39 -13.14 -52.35
CA LEU A 8 -2.37 -13.16 -50.89
C LEU A 8 -1.16 -13.92 -50.32
N ARG A 9 -0.63 -14.93 -51.05
CA ARG A 9 0.58 -15.67 -50.63
C ARG A 9 1.88 -14.89 -50.83
N SER A 10 1.93 -13.90 -51.70
CA SER A 10 3.13 -13.07 -51.96
C SER A 10 3.12 -11.72 -51.22
N GLU A 11 2.10 -11.48 -50.39
CA GLU A 11 1.90 -10.23 -49.65
C GLU A 11 2.63 -10.30 -48.30
N GLU A 12 3.91 -9.93 -48.28
CA GLU A 12 4.73 -9.88 -47.05
C GLU A 12 4.38 -8.68 -46.14
N ARG A 13 3.72 -7.66 -46.71
CA ARG A 13 3.37 -6.41 -46.01
C ARG A 13 2.31 -6.60 -44.92
N GLY A 14 1.48 -7.64 -45.01
CA GLY A 14 0.45 -7.96 -44.01
C GLY A 14 0.90 -8.92 -42.90
N VAL A 15 2.04 -9.62 -43.07
CA VAL A 15 2.51 -10.63 -42.11
C VAL A 15 2.85 -9.98 -40.76
N ALA A 16 3.57 -8.87 -40.78
CA ALA A 16 3.91 -8.13 -39.56
C ALA A 16 2.68 -7.61 -38.80
N THR A 17 1.60 -7.26 -39.50
CA THR A 17 0.34 -6.82 -38.87
C THR A 17 -0.37 -7.98 -38.18
N ILE A 18 -0.35 -9.18 -38.77
CA ILE A 18 -0.96 -10.38 -38.18
C ILE A 18 -0.15 -10.84 -36.95
N GLU A 19 1.18 -10.83 -37.05
CA GLU A 19 2.05 -11.16 -35.91
C GLU A 19 1.86 -10.18 -34.75
N LEU A 20 1.81 -8.88 -35.03
CA LEU A 20 1.52 -7.88 -34.01
C LEU A 20 0.10 -8.02 -33.45
N ALA A 21 -0.90 -8.34 -34.28
CA ALA A 21 -2.27 -8.53 -33.80
C ALA A 21 -2.39 -9.72 -32.82
N LEU A 22 -1.56 -10.76 -32.99
CA LEU A 22 -1.49 -11.89 -32.06
C LEU A 22 -0.78 -11.53 -30.75
N LEU A 23 0.26 -10.68 -30.80
CA LEU A 23 1.03 -10.26 -29.61
C LEU A 23 0.41 -9.08 -28.85
N ALA A 24 -0.30 -8.20 -29.55
CA ALA A 24 -0.93 -6.99 -29.01
C ALA A 24 -1.81 -7.25 -27.78
N PRO A 25 -2.70 -8.27 -27.71
CA PRO A 25 -3.50 -8.50 -26.52
C PRO A 25 -2.65 -8.88 -25.30
N MET A 26 -1.55 -9.62 -25.48
CA MET A 26 -0.64 -9.96 -24.38
C MET A 26 0.08 -8.72 -23.85
N LEU A 27 0.58 -7.87 -24.76
CA LEU A 27 1.20 -6.60 -24.40
C LEU A 27 0.22 -5.65 -23.71
N ALA A 28 -1.03 -5.60 -24.17
CA ALA A 28 -2.08 -4.77 -23.58
C ALA A 28 -2.41 -5.18 -22.13
N VAL A 29 -2.55 -6.49 -21.86
CA VAL A 29 -2.79 -6.97 -20.49
C VAL A 29 -1.60 -6.66 -19.59
N LEU A 30 -0.37 -6.81 -20.09
CA LEU A 30 0.83 -6.51 -19.32
C LEU A 30 0.94 -5.02 -18.97
N THR A 31 0.68 -4.12 -19.93
CA THR A 31 0.72 -2.68 -19.67
C THR A 31 -0.37 -2.22 -18.71
N ILE A 32 -1.59 -2.74 -18.87
CA ILE A 32 -2.71 -2.46 -17.95
C ILE A 32 -2.37 -2.93 -16.52
N GLY A 33 -1.86 -4.16 -16.38
CA GLY A 33 -1.49 -4.70 -15.08
C GLY A 33 -0.38 -3.90 -14.38
N VAL A 34 0.63 -3.44 -15.13
CA VAL A 34 1.70 -2.58 -14.58
C VAL A 34 1.14 -1.25 -14.07
N VAL A 35 0.22 -0.63 -14.80
CA VAL A 35 -0.39 0.66 -14.40
C VAL A 35 -1.19 0.51 -13.10
N ASP A 36 -2.02 -0.52 -12.98
CA ASP A 36 -2.83 -0.72 -11.77
C ASP A 36 -1.97 -1.04 -10.53
N ILE A 37 -0.94 -1.88 -10.68
CA ILE A 37 0.01 -2.17 -9.59
C ILE A 37 0.77 -0.91 -9.18
N SER A 38 1.18 -0.08 -10.15
CA SER A 38 1.89 1.16 -9.88
C SER A 38 1.03 2.14 -9.09
N ASN A 39 -0.25 2.27 -9.44
CA ASN A 39 -1.19 3.11 -8.71
C ASN A 39 -1.44 2.59 -7.29
N ALA A 40 -1.61 1.27 -7.12
CA ALA A 40 -1.76 0.65 -5.81
C ALA A 40 -0.54 0.92 -4.91
N PHE A 41 0.67 0.79 -5.47
CA PHE A 41 1.90 1.07 -4.74
C PHE A 41 2.05 2.57 -4.42
N GLY A 42 1.68 3.46 -5.34
CA GLY A 42 1.63 4.90 -5.09
C GLY A 42 0.70 5.24 -3.92
N ARG A 43 -0.47 4.61 -3.85
CA ARG A 43 -1.40 4.77 -2.71
C ARG A 43 -0.80 4.24 -1.41
N LYS A 44 -0.08 3.12 -1.44
CA LYS A 44 0.63 2.59 -0.27
C LYS A 44 1.70 3.56 0.24
N LEU A 45 2.50 4.13 -0.65
CA LEU A 45 3.51 5.13 -0.28
C LEU A 45 2.88 6.39 0.33
N ALA A 46 1.72 6.83 -0.18
CA ALA A 46 0.99 7.95 0.40
C ALA A 46 0.53 7.66 1.85
N LEU A 47 0.07 6.43 2.13
CA LEU A 47 -0.27 6.00 3.49
C LEU A 47 0.96 5.98 4.41
N GLU A 48 2.10 5.46 3.93
CA GLU A 48 3.35 5.46 4.70
C GLU A 48 3.79 6.89 5.03
N GLN A 49 3.78 7.80 4.06
CA GLN A 49 4.11 9.21 4.28
C GLN A 49 3.15 9.90 5.25
N ALA A 50 1.85 9.61 5.16
CA ALA A 50 0.85 10.16 6.07
C ALA A 50 1.08 9.73 7.52
N THR A 51 1.33 8.43 7.75
CA THR A 51 1.63 7.92 9.10
C THR A 51 2.94 8.47 9.67
N GLN A 52 3.98 8.64 8.86
CA GLN A 52 5.23 9.28 9.27
C GLN A 52 5.05 10.75 9.67
N ARG A 53 4.33 11.53 8.86
CA ARG A 53 4.02 12.93 9.17
C ARG A 53 3.20 13.07 10.45
N ALA A 54 2.21 12.19 10.66
CA ALA A 54 1.40 12.20 11.87
C ALA A 54 2.24 11.94 13.13
N VAL A 55 3.18 11.00 13.04
CA VAL A 55 4.17 10.69 14.07
C VAL A 55 5.07 11.90 14.36
N GLU A 56 5.61 12.54 13.33
CA GLU A 56 6.47 13.73 13.48
C GLU A 56 5.72 14.92 14.12
N LYS A 57 4.45 15.11 13.75
CA LYS A 57 3.62 16.19 14.29
C LYS A 57 3.44 16.10 15.80
N VAL A 58 3.27 14.89 16.33
CA VAL A 58 3.18 14.67 17.78
C VAL A 58 4.50 14.94 18.49
N MET A 59 5.63 14.62 17.87
CA MET A 59 6.95 14.93 18.46
C MET A 59 7.22 16.43 18.55
N GLN A 60 6.60 17.23 17.68
CA GLN A 60 6.76 18.69 17.67
C GLN A 60 5.73 19.43 18.52
N THR A 61 4.62 18.78 18.90
CA THR A 61 3.50 19.46 19.57
C THR A 61 3.36 18.99 21.01
N THR A 62 3.47 19.92 21.97
CA THR A 62 2.90 19.78 23.32
C THR A 62 1.39 20.04 23.22
N VAL A 63 0.58 19.00 23.02
CA VAL A 63 -0.87 19.15 22.84
C VAL A 63 -1.59 19.11 24.19
N ASP A 64 -2.64 19.94 24.33
CA ASP A 64 -3.64 19.87 25.42
C ASP A 64 -4.62 18.69 25.26
N ASP A 65 -4.72 18.09 24.06
CA ASP A 65 -5.54 16.92 23.71
C ASP A 65 -4.77 15.60 23.84
N THR A 66 -5.49 14.47 23.87
CA THR A 66 -4.88 13.13 23.86
C THR A 66 -4.08 12.91 22.58
N VAL A 67 -2.80 12.54 22.71
CA VAL A 67 -1.86 12.27 21.60
C VAL A 67 -2.46 11.39 20.49
N GLU A 68 -3.26 10.38 20.86
CA GLU A 68 -3.88 9.46 19.91
C GLU A 68 -4.85 10.14 18.92
N SER A 69 -5.71 11.06 19.38
CA SER A 69 -6.71 11.71 18.51
C SER A 69 -6.04 12.59 17.45
N VAL A 70 -4.97 13.29 17.83
CA VAL A 70 -4.18 14.12 16.90
C VAL A 70 -3.52 13.28 15.81
N ILE A 71 -2.98 12.11 16.17
CA ILE A 71 -2.36 11.19 15.21
C ILE A 71 -3.40 10.67 14.23
N LYS A 72 -4.56 10.22 14.74
CA LYS A 72 -5.63 9.70 13.89
C LYS A 72 -6.12 10.76 12.91
N ALA A 73 -6.43 11.96 13.41
CA ALA A 73 -6.89 13.06 12.58
C ALA A 73 -5.87 13.48 11.51
N GLU A 74 -4.59 13.61 11.88
CA GLU A 74 -3.54 14.00 10.93
C GLU A 74 -3.29 12.90 9.88
N ALA A 75 -3.13 11.64 10.31
CA ALA A 75 -2.89 10.54 9.38
C ALA A 75 -4.07 10.35 8.43
N ALA A 76 -5.30 10.43 8.94
CA ALA A 76 -6.53 10.34 8.14
C ALA A 76 -6.63 11.47 7.11
N ALA A 77 -6.38 12.72 7.53
CA ALA A 77 -6.43 13.88 6.66
C ALA A 77 -5.37 13.83 5.55
N GLN A 78 -4.13 13.41 5.86
CA GLN A 78 -3.05 13.32 4.88
C GLN A 78 -3.22 12.15 3.91
N ALA A 79 -3.75 11.01 4.37
CA ALA A 79 -3.98 9.83 3.53
C ALA A 79 -5.32 9.88 2.77
N GLY A 80 -6.25 10.76 3.16
CA GLY A 80 -7.60 10.80 2.62
C GLY A 80 -8.39 9.52 2.94
N ILE A 81 -8.30 9.06 4.19
CA ILE A 81 -9.01 7.88 4.73
C ILE A 81 -9.82 8.27 5.98
N SER A 82 -10.70 7.39 6.45
CA SER A 82 -11.39 7.58 7.74
C SER A 82 -10.41 7.43 8.90
N GLU A 83 -10.65 8.16 10.00
CA GLU A 83 -9.92 7.98 11.27
C GLU A 83 -10.08 6.55 11.83
N ASP A 84 -11.21 5.89 11.56
CA ASP A 84 -11.46 4.50 11.96
C ASP A 84 -10.47 3.52 11.33
N ASN A 85 -9.88 3.88 10.19
CA ASN A 85 -8.88 3.09 9.50
C ASN A 85 -7.46 3.34 10.02
N VAL A 86 -7.30 4.21 11.02
CA VAL A 86 -6.02 4.52 11.67
C VAL A 86 -6.03 3.99 13.11
N THR A 87 -5.10 3.09 13.40
CA THR A 87 -4.90 2.53 14.73
C THR A 87 -3.57 3.01 15.31
N VAL A 88 -3.61 3.51 16.54
CA VAL A 88 -2.41 3.87 17.31
C VAL A 88 -2.19 2.79 18.36
N THR A 89 -0.96 2.32 18.50
CA THR A 89 -0.61 1.25 19.44
C THR A 89 0.66 1.64 20.18
N TYR A 90 0.58 1.62 21.50
CA TYR A 90 1.72 1.80 22.38
C TYR A 90 2.31 0.43 22.70
N GLN A 91 3.60 0.24 22.46
CA GLN A 91 4.28 -1.04 22.68
C GLN A 91 5.49 -0.86 23.59
N LEU A 92 5.60 -1.73 24.58
CA LEU A 92 6.76 -1.85 25.44
C LEU A 92 7.55 -3.08 25.01
N GLU A 93 8.84 -2.93 24.76
CA GLU A 93 9.77 -4.02 24.52
C GLU A 93 10.76 -4.16 25.67
N CYS A 94 10.86 -5.37 26.20
CA CYS A 94 11.86 -5.74 27.19
C CYS A 94 12.81 -6.77 26.58
N ASN A 95 14.09 -6.42 26.41
CA ASN A 95 15.07 -7.27 25.70
C ASN A 95 14.55 -7.80 24.35
N GLN A 96 13.93 -6.93 23.54
CA GLN A 96 13.35 -7.25 22.22
C GLN A 96 12.10 -8.14 22.25
N VAL A 97 11.47 -8.32 23.42
CA VAL A 97 10.19 -9.03 23.56
C VAL A 97 9.08 -8.03 23.85
N VAL A 98 8.09 -7.97 22.97
CA VAL A 98 6.89 -7.14 23.11
C VAL A 98 6.08 -7.61 24.31
N GLN A 99 5.77 -6.69 25.21
CA GLN A 99 4.95 -6.91 26.39
C GLN A 99 3.48 -6.57 26.11
N SER A 100 2.57 -7.21 26.86
CA SER A 100 1.13 -6.97 26.75
C SER A 100 0.67 -5.69 27.45
N ASP A 101 1.46 -5.20 28.41
CA ASP A 101 1.17 -3.99 29.19
C ASP A 101 2.23 -2.93 28.89
N TYR A 102 1.79 -1.79 28.39
CA TYR A 102 2.67 -0.66 28.06
C TYR A 102 3.08 0.13 29.30
N GLU A 103 2.24 0.15 30.34
CA GLU A 103 2.51 0.89 31.58
C GLU A 103 3.37 0.09 32.57
N ALA A 104 3.59 -1.20 32.29
CA ALA A 104 4.49 -2.04 33.05
C ALA A 104 5.95 -1.55 32.93
N SER A 105 6.77 -2.01 33.87
CA SER A 105 8.23 -1.86 33.82
C SER A 105 8.88 -3.19 33.48
N CYS A 106 10.00 -3.13 32.75
CA CYS A 106 10.75 -4.33 32.43
C CYS A 106 11.39 -4.92 33.70
N PRO A 107 11.50 -6.26 33.82
CA PRO A 107 12.20 -6.90 34.91
C PRO A 107 13.63 -6.37 35.07
N SER A 108 14.13 -6.34 36.31
CA SER A 108 15.45 -5.78 36.63
C SER A 108 16.56 -6.39 35.77
N GLY A 109 17.37 -5.53 35.14
CA GLY A 109 18.49 -5.92 34.28
C GLY A 109 18.14 -6.12 32.81
N GLN A 110 16.87 -5.94 32.41
CA GLN A 110 16.47 -5.94 31.00
C GLN A 110 16.54 -4.53 30.40
N LYS A 111 16.83 -4.45 29.09
CA LYS A 111 16.78 -3.19 28.35
C LYS A 111 15.34 -2.88 27.99
N GLU A 112 14.86 -1.72 28.45
CA GLU A 112 13.55 -1.16 28.14
C GLU A 112 13.62 -0.33 26.86
N ALA A 113 12.62 -0.51 25.99
CA ALA A 113 12.35 0.37 24.86
C ALA A 113 10.84 0.57 24.71
N ARG A 114 10.39 1.81 24.53
CA ARG A 114 8.98 2.13 24.31
C ARG A 114 8.77 2.66 22.91
N TYR A 115 7.70 2.22 22.28
CA TYR A 115 7.35 2.55 20.91
C TYR A 115 5.93 3.08 20.81
N LEU A 116 5.77 4.09 19.97
CA LEU A 116 4.48 4.54 19.48
C LEU A 116 4.36 4.11 18.02
N MET A 117 3.43 3.18 17.76
CA MET A 117 3.18 2.63 16.43
C MET A 117 1.87 3.18 15.89
N VAL A 118 1.85 3.58 14.63
CA VAL A 118 0.68 4.08 13.92
C VAL A 118 0.48 3.21 12.69
N THR A 119 -0.68 2.59 12.58
CA THR A 119 -1.06 1.74 11.45
C THR A 119 -2.24 2.34 10.73
N ALA A 120 -2.08 2.67 9.45
CA ALA A 120 -3.15 3.10 8.57
C ALA A 120 -3.50 1.98 7.59
N THR A 121 -4.80 1.76 7.40
CA THR A 121 -5.33 0.77 6.47
C THR A 121 -6.16 1.45 5.39
N ASP A 122 -6.13 0.93 4.18
CA ASP A 122 -6.95 1.41 3.09
C ASP A 122 -7.29 0.27 2.11
N ARG A 123 -8.31 0.48 1.28
CA ARG A 123 -8.69 -0.45 0.24
C ARG A 123 -8.57 0.24 -1.11
N TYR A 124 -7.65 -0.25 -1.94
CA TYR A 124 -7.48 0.23 -3.29
C TYR A 124 -8.26 -0.65 -4.27
N THR A 125 -9.21 -0.03 -4.97
CA THR A 125 -9.96 -0.67 -6.05
C THR A 125 -9.21 -0.44 -7.37
N PRO A 126 -8.75 -1.51 -8.07
CA PRO A 126 -8.07 -1.36 -9.35
C PRO A 126 -8.99 -0.72 -10.40
N MET A 127 -8.40 0.01 -11.34
CA MET A 127 -9.15 0.60 -12.44
C MET A 127 -9.64 -0.47 -13.41
N PHE A 128 -8.88 -1.55 -13.56
CA PHE A 128 -9.25 -2.71 -14.36
C PHE A 128 -9.40 -3.92 -13.45
N SER A 129 -10.62 -4.44 -13.32
CA SER A 129 -10.91 -5.66 -12.57
C SER A 129 -10.42 -6.90 -13.33
N LEU A 130 -9.12 -6.98 -13.59
CA LEU A 130 -8.49 -8.19 -14.08
C LEU A 130 -8.42 -9.15 -12.89
N HIS A 131 -9.12 -10.28 -12.96
CA HIS A 131 -9.06 -11.30 -11.91
C HIS A 131 -7.71 -12.04 -11.93
N PHE A 132 -6.60 -11.34 -11.66
CA PHE A 132 -5.32 -11.98 -11.38
C PHE A 132 -5.31 -12.47 -9.92
N SER A 133 -4.52 -13.51 -9.64
CA SER A 133 -4.55 -14.25 -8.37
C SER A 133 -4.12 -13.46 -7.12
N ALA A 134 -3.80 -12.17 -7.24
CA ALA A 134 -3.35 -11.32 -6.14
C ALA A 134 -4.39 -10.26 -5.72
N ILE A 135 -5.63 -10.35 -6.23
CA ILE A 135 -6.78 -9.61 -5.70
C ILE A 135 -7.41 -10.42 -4.56
N ASN A 136 -7.76 -9.74 -3.47
CA ASN A 136 -8.47 -10.37 -2.36
C ASN A 136 -9.89 -10.77 -2.76
N ALA A 137 -10.56 -11.61 -1.96
CA ALA A 137 -11.88 -12.14 -2.29
C ALA A 137 -12.94 -11.04 -2.54
N ASP A 138 -12.72 -9.84 -2.02
CA ASP A 138 -13.55 -8.64 -2.16
C ASP A 138 -13.25 -7.79 -3.39
N GLY A 139 -12.31 -8.20 -4.25
CA GLY A 139 -12.01 -7.46 -5.48
C GLY A 139 -11.06 -6.27 -5.29
N THR A 140 -10.50 -6.08 -4.09
CA THR A 140 -9.63 -4.93 -3.75
C THR A 140 -8.25 -5.37 -3.28
N TYR A 141 -7.32 -4.41 -3.24
CA TYR A 141 -6.05 -4.55 -2.54
C TYR A 141 -6.15 -3.90 -1.17
N HIS A 142 -6.01 -4.68 -0.10
CA HIS A 142 -5.87 -4.14 1.26
C HIS A 142 -4.45 -3.60 1.41
N LEU A 143 -4.35 -2.28 1.55
CA LEU A 143 -3.10 -1.58 1.80
C LEU A 143 -2.97 -1.36 3.29
N THR A 144 -1.79 -1.61 3.83
CA THR A 144 -1.46 -1.34 5.22
C THR A 144 -0.10 -0.69 5.28
N ALA A 145 -0.01 0.40 6.02
CA ALA A 145 1.20 1.14 6.30
C ALA A 145 1.35 1.27 7.82
N THR A 146 2.52 0.90 8.33
CA THR A 146 2.84 1.00 9.75
C THR A 146 4.09 1.85 9.90
N SER A 147 4.00 2.92 10.68
CA SER A 147 5.12 3.77 11.06
C SER A 147 5.25 3.79 12.57
N GLY A 148 6.48 3.79 13.07
CA GLY A 148 6.76 3.71 14.50
C GLY A 148 7.89 4.64 14.90
N LEU A 149 7.78 5.22 16.09
CA LEU A 149 8.86 5.98 16.71
C LEU A 149 9.17 5.40 18.10
N ARG A 150 10.45 5.47 18.49
CA ARG A 150 10.88 5.09 19.84
C ARG A 150 10.75 6.31 20.76
N THR A 151 10.00 6.18 21.84
CA THR A 151 9.76 7.24 22.83
C THR A 151 10.74 7.18 24.01
N GLN A 152 11.28 6.00 24.33
CA GLN A 152 12.24 5.77 25.42
C GLN A 152 13.14 4.58 25.13
#